data_AF-A0A218KUU7-F1
#
_entry.id   AF-A0A218KUU7-F1
#
_cell.length_a   1.000
_cell.length_b   1.000
_cell.length_c   1.000
_cell.angle_alpha   90.00
_cell.angle_beta   90.00
_cell.angle_gamma   90.00
#
_symmetry.space_group_name_H-M   'P 1'
#
loop_
_entity.id
_entity.type
_entity.pdbx_description
1 polymer ?
#
loop_
_entity_poly.entity_id
_entity_poly.type
_entity_poly.pdbx_seq_one_letter_code
_entity_poly.pdbx_strand_id
1 'polypeptide(L)'
;FIIKVKKILECICVNCGKLKADISDPNFADKIRHIRDPKARMAVVWAHCKTKMVCETDEPKEDGAEGDADEPKKGHGGCGHIQPAIRKEGLKLFVQYKRPKDEDEDVKSMQPDKRLITPSEVYT
;
A
#
# COMPACT_ATOMS: atom_id res chain seq x y z
N PHE A 1 2.27 7.81 19.90
CA PHE A 1 2.71 7.77 18.48
C PHE A 1 2.35 6.47 17.73
N ILE A 2 2.18 5.32 18.39
CA ILE A 2 1.90 4.03 17.74
C ILE A 2 0.75 4.04 16.71
N ILE A 3 -0.32 4.80 16.96
CA ILE A 3 -1.45 4.96 16.01
C ILE A 3 -0.97 5.64 14.71
N LYS A 4 -0.10 6.65 14.83
CA LYS A 4 0.45 7.35 13.67
C LYS A 4 1.41 6.45 12.89
N VAL A 5 2.26 5.68 13.59
CA VAL A 5 3.14 4.67 12.97
C VAL A 5 2.32 3.64 12.20
N LYS A 6 1.27 3.08 12.81
CA LYS A 6 0.32 2.19 12.13
C LYS A 6 -0.23 2.81 10.85
N LYS A 7 -0.71 4.06 10.90
CA LYS A 7 -1.25 4.73 9.71
C LYS A 7 -0.20 4.91 8.62
N ILE A 8 1.05 5.25 8.98
CA ILE A 8 2.15 5.37 8.03
C ILE A 8 2.45 4.01 7.37
N LEU A 9 2.53 2.93 8.15
CA LEU A 9 2.72 1.57 7.62
C LEU A 9 1.58 1.12 6.69
N GLU A 10 0.35 1.61 6.91
CA GLU A 10 -0.76 1.37 6.00
C GLU A 10 -0.65 2.18 4.70
N CYS A 11 0.16 3.25 4.68
CA CYS A 11 0.37 4.10 3.51
C CYS A 11 1.50 3.63 2.58
N ILE A 12 2.56 3.03 3.15
CA ILE A 12 3.76 2.65 2.42
C ILE A 12 3.82 1.16 2.14
N CYS A 13 4.59 0.77 1.14
CA CYS A 13 4.96 -0.61 0.88
C CYS A 13 5.85 -1.13 2.02
N VAL A 14 5.45 -2.22 2.67
CA VAL A 14 6.23 -2.83 3.77
C VAL A 14 7.54 -3.51 3.31
N ASN A 15 7.80 -3.53 1.99
CA ASN A 15 9.00 -4.13 1.40
C ASN A 15 9.95 -3.07 0.84
N CYS A 16 9.47 -2.15 -0.01
CA CYS A 16 10.32 -1.12 -0.63
C CYS A 16 10.19 0.28 -0.03
N GLY A 17 9.32 0.49 0.97
CA GLY A 17 9.14 1.78 1.65
C GLY A 17 8.41 2.86 0.83
N LYS A 18 8.13 2.63 -0.46
CA LYS A 18 7.44 3.59 -1.33
C LYS A 18 5.98 3.80 -0.92
N LEU A 19 5.48 5.03 -1.01
CA LEU A 19 4.05 5.31 -0.82
C LEU A 19 3.23 4.54 -1.85
N LYS A 20 2.16 3.85 -1.46
CA LYS A 20 1.37 2.98 -2.37
C LYS A 20 0.54 3.74 -3.41
N ALA A 21 0.45 5.06 -3.31
CA ALA A 21 -0.27 5.92 -4.23
C ALA A 21 0.52 7.20 -4.45
N ASP A 22 0.49 7.73 -5.67
CA ASP A 22 1.11 9.00 -6.03
C ASP A 22 0.22 9.75 -7.03
N ILE A 23 0.72 10.88 -7.52
CA ILE A 23 -0.03 11.77 -8.42
C ILE A 23 -0.25 11.22 -9.83
N SER A 24 0.27 10.03 -10.15
CA SER A 24 -0.05 9.34 -11.41
C SER A 24 -1.48 8.78 -11.41
N ASP A 25 -2.07 8.50 -10.23
CA ASP A 25 -3.50 8.18 -10.08
C ASP A 25 -4.31 9.50 -9.95
N PRO A 26 -5.14 9.87 -10.95
CA PRO A 26 -5.95 11.08 -10.88
C PRO A 26 -6.88 11.12 -9.66
N ASN A 27 -7.41 9.96 -9.23
CA ASN A 27 -8.28 9.88 -8.06
C ASN A 27 -7.54 10.20 -6.76
N PHE A 28 -6.24 9.87 -6.68
CA PHE A 28 -5.41 10.25 -5.56
C PHE A 28 -4.99 11.71 -5.66
N ALA A 29 -4.52 12.15 -6.83
CA ALA A 29 -4.09 13.51 -7.10
C ALA A 29 -5.16 14.54 -6.74
N ASP A 30 -6.39 14.36 -7.22
CA ASP A 30 -7.51 15.27 -6.98
C ASP A 30 -7.85 15.37 -5.49
N LYS A 31 -7.78 14.24 -4.77
CA LYS A 31 -8.05 14.20 -3.31
C LYS A 31 -7.03 14.99 -2.52
N ILE A 32 -5.76 15.02 -2.91
CA ILE A 32 -4.70 15.67 -2.13
C ILE A 32 -4.35 17.08 -2.59
N ARG A 33 -4.62 17.43 -3.86
CA ARG A 33 -4.15 18.65 -4.53
C ARG A 33 -4.42 19.94 -3.76
N HIS A 34 -5.62 20.06 -3.18
CA HIS A 34 -6.06 21.30 -2.53
C HIS A 34 -5.91 21.30 -1.01
N ILE A 35 -5.43 20.21 -0.40
CA ILE A 35 -5.35 20.09 1.05
C ILE A 35 -4.04 20.70 1.56
N ARG A 36 -4.12 21.92 2.10
CA ARG A 36 -2.94 22.62 2.68
C ARG A 36 -2.58 22.11 4.07
N ASP A 37 -3.57 21.80 4.91
CA ASP A 37 -3.36 21.31 6.28
C ASP A 37 -2.68 19.93 6.28
N PRO A 38 -1.47 19.76 6.87
CA PRO A 38 -0.76 18.49 6.84
C PRO A 38 -1.50 17.36 7.57
N LYS A 39 -2.26 17.67 8.61
CA LYS A 39 -3.01 16.67 9.39
C LYS A 39 -4.19 16.11 8.58
N ALA A 40 -4.93 16.98 7.90
CA ALA A 40 -5.99 16.62 6.98
C ALA A 40 -5.42 15.84 5.78
N ARG A 41 -4.29 16.29 5.22
CA ARG A 41 -3.63 15.61 4.10
C ARG A 41 -3.26 14.18 4.47
N MET A 42 -2.64 13.97 5.64
CA MET A 42 -2.30 12.64 6.13
C MET A 42 -3.55 11.75 6.31
N ALA A 43 -4.67 12.29 6.78
CA ALA A 43 -5.90 11.53 6.93
C ALA A 43 -6.45 11.03 5.58
N VAL A 44 -6.42 11.88 4.55
CA VAL A 44 -6.85 11.56 3.18
C VAL A 44 -5.90 10.58 2.50
N VAL A 45 -4.59 10.81 2.61
CA VAL A 45 -3.56 9.88 2.11
C VAL A 45 -3.75 8.50 2.73
N TRP A 46 -3.91 8.43 4.05
CA TRP A 46 -4.14 7.16 4.74
C TRP A 46 -5.45 6.48 4.33
N ALA A 47 -6.53 7.24 4.20
CA ALA A 47 -7.82 6.69 3.78
C ALA A 47 -7.76 6.04 2.39
N HIS A 48 -6.97 6.61 1.49
CA HIS A 48 -6.72 6.06 0.16
C HIS A 48 -5.74 4.87 0.20
N CYS A 49 -4.55 5.03 0.79
CA CYS A 49 -3.51 4.01 0.69
C CYS A 49 -3.82 2.73 1.49
N LYS A 50 -4.61 2.81 2.57
CA LYS A 50 -4.97 1.62 3.38
C LYS A 50 -5.77 0.57 2.62
N THR A 51 -6.42 0.94 1.50
CA THR A 51 -7.21 0.01 0.68
C THR A 51 -6.37 -0.65 -0.40
N LYS A 52 -5.15 -0.15 -0.68
CA LYS A 52 -4.23 -0.74 -1.64
C LYS A 52 -3.49 -1.92 -1.01
N MET A 53 -3.78 -3.12 -1.53
CA MET A 53 -3.24 -4.39 -1.05
C MET A 53 -2.10 -4.94 -1.92
N VAL A 54 -1.66 -4.21 -2.93
CA VAL A 54 -0.52 -4.54 -3.80
C VAL A 54 0.28 -3.26 -4.04
N CYS A 55 1.61 -3.37 -4.07
CA CYS A 55 2.49 -2.26 -4.47
C CYS A 55 2.57 -2.21 -6.00
N GLU A 56 1.77 -1.34 -6.62
CA GLU A 56 1.56 -1.28 -8.08
C GLU A 56 2.88 -1.13 -8.85
N THR A 57 3.16 -2.05 -9.77
CA THR A 57 4.32 -1.96 -10.68
C THR A 57 3.96 -1.07 -11.87
N ASP A 58 4.97 -0.69 -12.64
CA ASP A 58 4.73 -0.09 -13.95
C ASP A 58 4.10 -1.13 -14.89
N GLU A 59 3.17 -0.71 -15.73
CA GLU A 59 2.71 -1.56 -16.83
C GLU A 59 3.86 -1.78 -17.81
N PRO A 60 4.14 -3.03 -18.24
CA PRO A 60 5.11 -3.25 -19.29
C PRO A 60 4.64 -2.52 -20.55
N LYS A 61 5.55 -1.81 -21.22
CA LYS A 61 5.27 -1.21 -22.51
C LYS A 61 4.90 -2.34 -23.48
N GLU A 62 3.70 -2.31 -24.04
CA GLU A 62 3.41 -3.10 -25.23
C GLU A 62 4.21 -2.47 -26.39
N ASP A 63 5.34 -3.08 -26.74
CA ASP A 63 6.10 -2.78 -27.95
C ASP A 63 5.24 -3.13 -29.17
N GLY A 64 4.36 -2.22 -29.61
CA GLY A 64 3.46 -2.55 -30.71
C GLY A 64 2.59 -1.46 -31.35
N ALA A 65 2.72 -0.18 -31.00
CA ALA A 65 1.97 0.88 -31.69
C ALA A 65 2.88 2.04 -32.09
N GLU A 66 3.35 1.99 -33.34
CA GLU A 66 3.81 3.16 -34.06
C GLU A 66 2.66 4.19 -34.14
N GLY A 67 2.88 5.39 -33.62
CA GLY A 67 1.98 6.53 -33.85
C GLY A 67 1.47 7.21 -32.58
N ASP A 68 2.34 8.01 -31.98
CA ASP A 68 2.13 9.41 -31.53
C ASP A 68 3.07 9.69 -30.36
N ALA A 69 3.79 10.80 -30.43
CA ALA A 69 4.82 11.18 -29.47
C ALA A 69 4.18 11.79 -28.20
N ASP A 70 3.35 11.03 -27.50
CA ASP A 70 2.95 11.35 -26.13
C ASP A 70 3.88 10.60 -25.18
N GLU A 71 4.62 11.36 -24.37
CA GLU A 71 5.59 10.85 -23.40
C GLU A 71 4.99 9.67 -22.62
N PRO A 72 5.64 8.50 -22.56
CA PRO A 72 5.06 7.33 -21.91
C PRO A 72 4.75 7.68 -20.45
N LYS A 73 3.47 7.67 -20.08
CA LYS A 73 3.02 7.98 -18.72
C LYS A 73 3.82 7.12 -17.75
N LYS A 74 4.67 7.79 -16.97
CA LYS A 74 5.50 7.15 -15.95
C LYS A 74 4.56 6.50 -14.93
N GLY A 75 4.60 5.17 -14.85
CA GLY A 75 3.77 4.43 -13.90
C GLY A 75 4.20 4.64 -12.45
N HIS A 76 3.50 3.95 -11.55
CA HIS A 76 3.72 4.07 -10.10
C HIS A 76 5.13 3.64 -9.67
N GLY A 77 5.75 2.66 -10.34
CA GLY A 77 7.10 2.17 -10.08
C GLY A 77 7.25 1.48 -8.72
N GLY A 78 6.26 0.71 -8.29
CA GLY A 78 6.31 -0.16 -7.12
C GLY A 78 6.93 -1.53 -7.41
N CYS A 79 6.98 -2.40 -6.40
CA CYS A 79 7.69 -3.69 -6.46
C CYS A 79 6.80 -4.93 -6.57
N GLY A 80 5.49 -4.78 -6.72
CA GLY A 80 4.53 -5.89 -6.82
C GLY A 80 4.20 -6.59 -5.50
N HIS A 81 4.90 -6.26 -4.41
CA HIS A 81 4.72 -6.93 -3.11
C HIS A 81 3.28 -6.78 -2.60
N ILE A 82 2.66 -7.91 -2.22
CA ILE A 82 1.34 -7.94 -1.58
C ILE A 82 1.45 -7.26 -0.21
N GLN A 83 0.48 -6.42 0.13
CA GLN A 83 0.53 -5.62 1.34
C GLN A 83 -0.33 -6.23 2.45
N PRO A 84 0.19 -6.37 3.67
CA PRO A 84 -0.57 -6.91 4.79
C PRO A 84 -1.54 -5.86 5.37
N ALA A 85 -2.57 -6.34 6.05
CA ALA A 85 -3.34 -5.53 6.97
C ALA A 85 -2.54 -5.31 8.26
N ILE A 86 -2.40 -4.05 8.71
CA ILE A 86 -1.73 -3.73 9.97
C ILE A 86 -2.77 -3.69 11.09
N ARG A 87 -2.61 -4.51 12.13
CA ARG A 87 -3.52 -4.59 13.30
C ARG A 87 -2.79 -4.12 14.55
N LYS A 88 -3.48 -3.35 15.39
CA LYS A 88 -2.96 -2.92 16.71
C LYS A 88 -3.66 -3.71 17.80
N GLU A 89 -2.89 -4.32 18.69
CA GLU A 89 -3.40 -4.98 19.89
C GLU A 89 -2.56 -4.54 21.08
N GLY A 90 -3.18 -3.82 22.02
CA GLY A 90 -2.46 -3.17 23.12
C GLY A 90 -1.36 -2.23 22.59
N LEU A 91 -0.11 -2.56 22.89
CA LEU A 91 1.10 -1.84 22.46
C LEU A 91 1.85 -2.54 21.32
N LYS A 92 1.28 -3.58 20.72
CA LYS A 92 1.88 -4.36 19.64
C LYS A 92 1.21 -4.07 18.31
N LEU A 93 1.98 -4.16 17.23
CA LEU A 93 1.49 -4.13 15.85
C LEU A 93 1.67 -5.52 15.24
N PHE A 94 0.71 -5.94 14.43
CA PHE A 94 0.75 -7.21 13.72
C PHE A 94 0.51 -6.98 12.23
N VAL A 95 1.25 -7.69 11.40
CA VAL A 95 0.98 -7.80 9.96
C VAL A 95 0.15 -9.06 9.73
N GLN A 96 -0.86 -8.95 8.87
CA GLN A 96 -1.76 -10.05 8.53
C GLN A 96 -1.99 -10.06 7.02
N TYR A 97 -1.54 -11.12 6.35
CA TYR A 97 -1.80 -11.31 4.92
C TYR A 97 -3.15 -11.99 4.73
N LYS A 98 -3.92 -11.53 3.72
CA LYS A 98 -5.15 -12.23 3.31
C LYS A 98 -4.75 -13.43 2.46
N ARG A 99 -5.29 -14.61 2.79
CA ARG A 99 -5.18 -15.77 1.91
C ARG A 99 -6.01 -15.55 0.64
N PRO A 100 -5.51 -15.92 -0.55
CA PRO A 100 -6.33 -15.96 -1.75
C PRO A 100 -7.50 -16.93 -1.54
N LYS A 101 -8.64 -16.64 -2.19
CA LYS A 101 -9.91 -17.34 -1.96
C LYS A 101 -9.95 -18.78 -2.49
N ASP A 102 -8.96 -19.20 -3.27
CA ASP A 102 -8.96 -20.45 -4.02
C ASP A 102 -8.19 -21.61 -3.36
N GLU A 103 -7.66 -21.43 -2.15
CA GLU A 103 -7.09 -22.55 -1.36
C GLU A 103 -8.12 -23.07 -0.34
N ASP A 104 -8.75 -24.18 -0.74
CA ASP A 104 -9.38 -25.26 0.06
C ASP A 104 -10.34 -24.92 1.22
N GLU A 105 -11.56 -25.45 1.08
CA GLU A 105 -12.63 -25.49 2.10
C GLU A 105 -12.27 -26.26 3.39
N ASP A 106 -11.13 -26.95 3.42
CA ASP A 106 -10.71 -27.83 4.52
C ASP A 106 -9.74 -27.18 5.54
N VAL A 107 -9.33 -25.93 5.36
CA VAL A 107 -8.39 -25.23 6.30
C VAL A 107 -9.08 -24.12 7.09
N LYS A 108 -10.27 -24.40 7.64
CA LYS A 108 -11.02 -23.48 8.54
C LYS A 108 -10.29 -23.19 9.87
N SER A 109 -9.14 -23.81 10.14
CA SER A 109 -8.44 -23.74 11.44
C SER A 109 -7.06 -23.07 11.43
N MET A 110 -6.46 -22.76 10.27
CA MET A 110 -5.23 -21.96 10.29
C MET A 110 -5.58 -20.48 10.39
N GLN A 111 -5.30 -19.92 11.57
CA GLN A 111 -5.34 -18.48 11.79
C GLN A 111 -4.61 -17.77 10.63
N PRO A 112 -5.19 -16.72 10.03
CA PRO A 112 -4.50 -15.90 9.03
C PRO A 112 -3.13 -15.48 9.59
N ASP A 113 -2.06 -15.64 8.79
CA ASP A 113 -0.67 -15.47 9.22
C ASP A 113 -0.43 -14.12 9.88
N LYS A 114 -0.64 -14.10 11.20
CA LYS A 114 -0.60 -12.93 12.05
C LYS A 114 0.77 -12.90 12.68
N ARG A 115 1.65 -12.06 12.17
CA ARG A 115 3.02 -11.92 12.63
C ARG A 115 3.20 -10.62 13.39
N LEU A 116 3.82 -10.68 14.55
CA LEU A 116 4.24 -9.48 15.28
C LEU A 116 5.29 -8.73 14.44
N ILE A 117 5.08 -7.43 14.22
CA ILE A 117 6.10 -6.57 13.63
C ILE A 117 6.81 -5.82 14.77
N THR A 118 8.14 -5.93 14.79
CA THR A 118 8.98 -5.32 15.82
C THR A 118 9.30 -3.86 15.46
N PRO A 119 9.63 -3.00 16.45
CA PRO A 119 10.07 -1.64 16.16
C PRO A 119 11.29 -1.57 15.23
N SER A 120 12.23 -2.52 15.36
CA SER A 120 13.44 -2.57 14.53
C SER A 120 13.11 -2.78 13.05
N GLU A 121 12.17 -3.66 12.72
CA GLU A 121 11.71 -3.88 11.34
C GLU A 121 11.04 -2.64 10.72
N VAL A 122 10.48 -1.74 11.54
CA VAL A 122 9.84 -0.50 11.05
C VAL A 122 10.86 0.63 10.85
N TYR A 123 12.00 0.55 11.54
CA TYR A 123 13.00 1.61 11.54
C TYR A 123 13.98 1.52 10.36
N THR A 124 14.28 0.30 9.91
CA THR A 124 15.17 -0.01 8.79
C THR A 124 14.45 0.05 7.45
#